data_AF-A0A2V6T6A5-F1
#
_entry.id   AF-A0A2V6T6A5-F1
#
_cell.length_a   1.000
_cell.length_b   1.000
_cell.length_c   1.000
_cell.angle_alpha   90.00
_cell.angle_beta   90.00
_cell.angle_gamma   90.00
#
_symmetry.space_group_name_H-M   'P 1'
#
loop_
_entity.id
_entity.type
_entity.pdbx_description
1 polymer ?
#
loop_
_entity_poly.entity_id
_entity_poly.type
_entity_poly.pdbx_seq_one_letter_code
_entity_poly.pdbx_strand_id
1 'polypeptide(L)' 'MVDLEGADQYLGGVSSWTVRDLIDNGTLARVRLPLPGGRELRRVLVDVRDLDALVAGAKDAEIPEP' A
#
# COMPACT_ATOMS: atom_id res chain seq x y z
N MET A 1 -9.89 2.34 0.18
CA MET A 1 -8.74 2.73 -0.65
C MET A 1 -8.18 4.07 -0.22
N VAL A 2 -6.87 4.19 -0.20
CA VAL A 2 -6.10 5.41 0.10
C VAL A 2 -5.02 5.60 -0.95
N ASP A 3 -4.51 6.81 -1.11
CA ASP A 3 -3.31 7.04 -1.93
C ASP A 3 -2.02 6.88 -1.12
N LEU A 4 -0.87 7.10 -1.75
CA LEU A 4 0.44 6.94 -1.09
C LEU A 4 0.60 7.76 0.20
N GLU A 5 0.05 8.99 0.25
CA GLU A 5 0.14 9.81 1.46
C GLU A 5 -0.78 9.26 2.56
N GLY A 6 -1.99 8.84 2.19
CA GLY A 6 -2.89 8.17 3.14
C GLY A 6 -2.35 6.81 3.62
N ALA A 7 -1.63 6.08 2.78
CA ALA A 7 -0.98 4.82 3.14
C ALA A 7 0.22 5.05 4.07
N ASP A 8 1.02 6.09 3.82
CA ASP A 8 2.09 6.55 4.71
C ASP A 8 1.53 6.86 6.11
N GLN A 9 0.49 7.69 6.18
CA GLN A 9 -0.14 8.04 7.46
C GLN A 9 -0.74 6.82 8.15
N TYR A 10 -1.37 5.90 7.40
CA TYR A 10 -1.97 4.69 7.94
C TYR A 10 -0.94 3.75 8.57
N LEU A 11 0.24 3.62 7.96
CA LEU A 11 1.33 2.79 8.50
C LEU A 11 2.12 3.49 9.62
N GLY A 12 1.78 4.73 9.97
CA GLY A 12 2.43 5.49 11.04
C GLY A 12 3.60 6.36 10.57
N GLY A 13 3.57 6.85 9.33
CA GLY A 13 4.60 7.71 8.75
C GLY A 13 5.75 6.94 8.08
N VAL A 14 5.48 5.72 7.64
CA VAL A 14 6.43 4.90 6.88
C VAL A 14 6.49 5.49 5.48
N SER A 15 7.38 6.46 5.32
CA SER A 15 7.59 7.29 4.13
C SER A 15 7.01 6.73 2.83
N SER A 16 6.40 7.57 2.01
CA SER A 16 5.75 7.18 0.73
C SER A 16 6.64 6.35 -0.20
N TRP A 17 7.98 6.45 -0.07
CA TRP A 17 8.94 5.62 -0.78
C TRP A 17 8.89 4.15 -0.36
N THR A 18 8.74 3.85 0.92
CA THR A 18 8.59 2.49 1.45
C THR A 18 7.28 1.87 0.98
N VAL A 19 6.18 2.62 1.00
CA VAL A 19 4.91 2.15 0.43
C VAL A 19 5.08 1.80 -1.06
N ARG A 20 5.85 2.60 -1.79
CA ARG A 20 6.15 2.36 -3.19
C ARG A 20 7.01 1.12 -3.41
N ASP A 21 7.99 0.89 -2.54
CA ASP A 21 8.85 -0.30 -2.55
C ASP A 21 8.04 -1.57 -2.29
N LEU A 22 7.12 -1.54 -1.31
CA LEU A 22 6.20 -2.65 -1.05
C LEU A 22 5.31 -2.98 -2.25
N ILE A 23 4.91 -1.97 -3.03
CA ILE A 23 4.15 -2.18 -4.27
C ILE A 23 5.04 -2.77 -5.36
N ASP A 24 6.28 -2.30 -5.49
CA ASP A 24 7.24 -2.77 -6.50
C ASP A 24 7.69 -4.22 -6.23
N ASN A 25 7.88 -4.56 -4.96
CA ASN A 25 8.19 -5.91 -4.49
C ASN A 25 6.99 -6.88 -4.61
N GLY A 26 5.78 -6.36 -4.88
CA GLY A 26 4.55 -7.14 -5.02
C GLY A 26 3.87 -7.48 -3.69
N THR A 27 4.36 -6.95 -2.57
CA THR A 27 3.76 -7.12 -1.24
C THR A 27 2.44 -6.36 -1.11
N LEU A 28 2.28 -5.22 -1.78
CA LEU A 28 1.05 -4.44 -1.84
C LEU A 28 0.50 -4.34 -3.28
N ALA A 29 -0.78 -4.64 -3.46
CA ALA A 29 -1.44 -4.49 -4.74
C ALA A 29 -1.83 -3.03 -5.01
N ARG A 30 -1.40 -2.49 -6.17
CA ARG A 30 -1.90 -1.19 -6.64
C ARG A 30 -3.31 -1.31 -7.18
N VAL A 31 -4.20 -0.46 -6.70
CA VAL A 31 -5.57 -0.32 -7.21
C VAL A 31 -5.54 0.57 -8.45
N ARG A 32 -5.98 0.03 -9.59
CA ARG A 32 -6.18 0.79 -10.82
C ARG A 32 -7.65 1.14 -10.96
N LEU A 33 -7.97 2.43 -10.86
CA LEU A 33 -9.33 2.91 -11.08
C LEU A 33 -9.52 3.33 -12.55
N PRO A 34 -10.53 2.78 -13.25
CA PRO A 34 -10.94 3.29 -14.55
C PRO A 34 -11.67 4.63 -14.34
N LEU A 35 -11.23 5.67 -15.05
CA LEU A 35 -11.98 6.93 -15.15
C LEU A 35 -12.91 6.89 -16.38
N PRO A 36 -14.05 7.61 -16.32
CA PRO A 36 -14.89 7.80 -17.49
C PRO A 36 -14.10 8.45 -18.64
N GLY A 37 -14.32 7.93 -19.86
CA GLY A 37 -13.60 8.35 -21.07
C GLY A 37 -12.34 7.53 -21.38
N GLY A 38 -12.20 6.32 -20.82
CA GLY A 38 -11.09 5.41 -21.15
C GLY A 38 -9.73 5.84 -20.60
N ARG A 39 -9.73 6.73 -19.61
CA ARG A 39 -8.52 7.19 -18.94
C ARG A 39 -8.29 6.34 -17.70
N GLU A 40 -7.04 5.99 -17.44
CA GLU A 40 -6.65 5.39 -16.16
C GLU A 40 -6.23 6.49 -15.19
N LEU A 41 -6.60 6.35 -13.92
CA LEU A 41 -6.12 7.26 -12.89
C LEU A 41 -4.61 7.04 -12.74
N ARG A 42 -3.81 8.07 -13.01
CA ARG A 42 -2.34 8.02 -12.88
C ARG A 42 -1.86 7.99 -11.42
N ARG A 43 -2.78 8.07 -10.46
CA ARG A 43 -2.45 8.06 -9.02
C ARG A 43 -2.32 6.62 -8.55
N VAL A 44 -1.28 6.37 -7.77
CA VAL A 44 -1.10 5.09 -7.07
C VAL A 44 -2.09 5.08 -5.91
N LEU A 45 -3.02 4.14 -5.96
CA LEU A 45 -3.97 3.87 -4.90
C LEU A 45 -3.70 2.48 -4.33
N VAL A 46 -3.93 2.33 -3.03
CA VAL A 46 -3.77 1.09 -2.29
C VAL A 46 -5.09 0.81 -1.58
N ASP A 47 -5.53 -0.46 -1.58
CA ASP A 47 -6.71 -0.80 -0.80
C ASP A 47 -6.38 -0.85 0.69
N VAL A 48 -7.34 -0.41 1.51
CA VAL A 48 -7.14 -0.40 2.97
C VAL A 48 -7.14 -1.82 3.52
N ARG A 49 -7.84 -2.77 2.87
CA ARG A 49 -7.83 -4.17 3.28
C ARG A 49 -6.48 -4.84 3.01
N ASP A 50 -5.81 -4.49 1.92
CA ASP A 50 -4.45 -4.95 1.64
C ASP A 50 -3.46 -4.39 2.68
N LEU A 51 -3.61 -3.12 3.07
CA LEU A 51 -2.82 -2.53 4.16
C LEU A 51 -3.08 -3.22 5.50
N ASP A 52 -4.35 -3.50 5.83
CA ASP A 52 -4.72 -4.18 7.07
C ASP A 52 -4.19 -5.63 7.09
N ALA A 53 -4.28 -6.34 5.96
CA ALA A 53 -3.71 -7.68 5.80
C ALA A 53 -2.18 -7.68 5.92
N LEU A 54 -1.51 -6.67 5.36
CA LEU A 54 -0.06 -6.47 5.53
C LEU A 54 0.30 -6.30 7.00
N VAL A 55 -0.40 -5.43 7.72
CA VAL A 55 -0.16 -5.17 9.15
C VAL A 55 -0.47 -6.40 9.99
N ALA A 56 -1.55 -7.13 9.67
CA ALA A 56 -1.89 -8.38 10.35
C ALA A 56 -0.80 -9.45 10.12
N GLY A 57 -0.32 -9.60 8.88
CA GLY A 57 0.77 -10.51 8.55
C GLY A 57 2.10 -10.12 9.19
N ALA A 58 2.40 -8.82 9.28
CA ALA A 58 3.61 -8.33 9.95
C ALA A 58 3.56 -8.47 11.48
N LYS A 59 2.37 -8.48 12.09
CA LYS A 59 2.20 -8.79 13.51
C LYS A 59 2.37 -10.27 13.83
N ASP A 60 2.00 -11.14 12.89
CA ASP A 60 2.14 -12.59 13.02
C ASP A 60 3.55 -13.07 12.61
N ALA A 61 4.22 -12.30 11.76
CA ALA A 61 5.62 -12.48 11.46
C ALA A 61 6.45 -12.15 12.71
N GLU A 62 6.85 -13.21 13.43
CA GLU A 62 7.95 -13.15 14.37
C GLU A 62 9.16 -12.59 13.60
N ILE A 63 9.51 -11.32 13.81
CA ILE A 63 10.72 -10.73 13.25
C ILE A 63 11.86 -11.39 14.04
N PRO A 64 12.64 -12.31 13.46
CA PRO A 64 13.75 -12.89 14.20
C PRO A 64 14.70 -11.76 14.58
N GLU A 65 14.90 -11.60 15.89
CA GLU A 65 15.89 -10.65 16.43
C GLU A 65 17.28 -11.04 15.89
N PRO A 66 18.10 -10.05 15.46
CA PRO A 66 19.43 -10.30 14.92
C PRO A 66 20.44 -10.84 15.95
#